data_AF-A0A8R7QME7-F1
#
_entry.id   AF-A0A8R7QME7-F1
#
_cell.length_a   1.000
_cell.length_b   1.000
_cell.length_c   1.000
_cell.angle_alpha   90.00
_cell.angle_beta   90.00
_cell.angle_gamma   90.00
#
_symmetry.space_group_name_H-M   'P 1'
#
loop_
_entity.id
_entity.type
_entity.pdbx_description
1 polymer ?
#
loop_
_entity_poly.entity_id
_entity_poly.type
_entity_poly.pdbx_seq_one_letter_code
_entity_poly.pdbx_strand_id
1 'polypeptide(L)'
;MEILNGTDVKGQILFCTMQPGDQDVFQQSSQYVRDGGGSGVIFAQYTTDLSFTALDVCKGIACVLVDLDIGKKIASYMDDASSSPMVKIEPARTITGKETLAPKVAMFSSRGPSPDYPAIIKPDIAAPGVNILAAKENSYAILSGTSMAAPHVAGVVALLKALHPNWSSAAIKSAIVTTGND
;
A
#
# COMPACT_ATOMS: atom_id res chain seq x y z
N MET A 1 -14.66 15.71 14.73
CA MET A 1 -15.15 14.37 14.39
C MET A 1 -16.54 14.30 15.00
N GLU A 2 -17.60 14.57 14.22
CA GLU A 2 -18.94 14.21 14.69
C GLU A 2 -18.95 12.69 14.86
N ILE A 3 -19.18 12.25 16.08
CA ILE A 3 -19.27 10.84 16.41
C ILE A 3 -20.60 10.37 15.83
N LEU A 4 -20.57 9.87 14.60
CA LEU A 4 -21.75 9.29 13.96
C LEU A 4 -22.21 8.11 14.83
N ASN A 5 -23.51 8.07 15.16
CA ASN A 5 -24.13 6.93 15.83
C ASN A 5 -24.45 5.84 14.80
N GLY A 6 -24.26 4.56 15.17
CA GLY A 6 -24.28 3.40 14.24
C GLY A 6 -25.56 3.19 13.42
N THR A 7 -26.62 3.96 13.67
CA THR A 7 -27.86 3.98 12.87
C THR A 7 -27.79 4.86 11.62
N ASP A 8 -26.77 5.72 11.48
CA ASP A 8 -26.71 6.76 10.44
C ASP A 8 -26.03 6.30 9.13
N VAL A 9 -25.31 5.17 9.15
CA VAL A 9 -24.48 4.74 8.01
C VAL A 9 -25.12 3.66 7.11
N LYS A 10 -26.31 3.16 7.46
CA LYS A 10 -26.92 2.03 6.74
C LYS A 10 -27.21 2.37 5.28
N GLY A 11 -26.63 1.60 4.35
CA GLY A 11 -26.75 1.84 2.91
C GLY A 11 -26.00 3.07 2.38
N GLN A 12 -25.24 3.76 3.23
CA GLN A 12 -24.48 4.95 2.86
C GLN A 12 -23.00 4.63 2.62
N ILE A 13 -22.30 5.53 1.93
CA ILE A 13 -20.85 5.50 1.79
C ILE A 13 -20.28 6.63 2.65
N LEU A 14 -19.43 6.27 3.61
CA LEU A 14 -18.81 7.24 4.51
C LEU A 14 -17.56 7.83 3.87
N PHE A 15 -17.46 9.16 3.84
CA PHE A 15 -16.23 9.86 3.50
C PHE A 15 -15.47 10.24 4.77
N CYS A 16 -14.18 9.90 4.82
CA CYS A 16 -13.29 10.19 5.94
C CYS A 16 -12.01 10.86 5.43
N THR A 17 -11.44 11.75 6.23
CA THR A 17 -10.15 12.39 5.94
C THR A 17 -9.20 12.18 7.11
N MET A 18 -7.98 11.78 6.83
CA MET A 18 -6.92 11.60 7.82
C MET A 18 -6.60 12.92 8.52
N GLN A 19 -6.57 12.90 9.85
CA GLN A 19 -6.12 13.99 10.70
C GLN A 19 -4.68 13.72 11.20
N PRO A 20 -3.90 14.77 11.53
CA PRO A 20 -2.59 14.58 12.16
C PRO A 20 -2.72 13.80 13.48
N GLY A 21 -1.96 12.71 13.62
CA GLY A 21 -1.98 11.86 14.82
C GLY A 21 -2.89 10.64 14.72
N ASP A 22 -3.67 10.52 13.64
CA ASP A 22 -4.50 9.34 13.38
C ASP A 22 -3.66 8.08 13.21
N GLN A 23 -4.05 7.02 13.93
CA GLN A 23 -3.53 5.67 13.77
C GLN A 23 -4.71 4.73 13.52
N ASP A 24 -4.58 3.82 12.55
CA ASP A 24 -5.56 2.79 12.23
C ASP A 24 -6.99 3.29 11.94
N VAL A 25 -7.17 4.58 11.64
CA VAL A 25 -8.50 5.19 11.45
C VAL A 25 -9.19 4.65 10.22
N PHE A 26 -8.46 4.30 9.16
CA PHE A 26 -9.03 3.60 8.01
C PHE A 26 -9.62 2.24 8.41
N GLN A 27 -8.92 1.49 9.26
CA GLN A 27 -9.38 0.18 9.72
C GLN A 27 -10.63 0.32 10.60
N GLN A 28 -10.60 1.24 11.57
CA GLN A 28 -11.71 1.47 12.48
C GLN A 28 -12.96 1.98 11.75
N SER A 29 -12.81 2.98 10.86
CA SER A 29 -13.92 3.52 10.06
C SER A 29 -14.54 2.47 9.15
N SER A 30 -13.72 1.64 8.50
CA SER A 30 -14.21 0.55 7.65
C SER A 30 -14.94 -0.53 8.43
N GLN A 31 -14.44 -0.92 9.61
CA GLN A 31 -15.14 -1.85 10.50
C GLN A 31 -16.48 -1.28 10.98
N TYR A 32 -16.49 -0.03 11.43
CA TYR A 32 -17.70 0.66 11.87
C TYR A 32 -18.77 0.71 10.78
N VAL A 33 -18.39 1.08 9.55
CA VAL A 33 -19.31 1.13 8.40
C VAL A 33 -19.85 -0.25 8.06
N ARG A 34 -18.99 -1.28 8.06
CA ARG A 34 -19.40 -2.66 7.81
C ARG A 34 -20.40 -3.14 8.86
N ASP A 35 -20.11 -2.94 10.13
CA ASP A 35 -20.92 -3.42 11.24
C ASP A 35 -22.25 -2.64 11.36
N GLY A 36 -22.27 -1.38 10.92
CA GLY A 36 -23.49 -0.55 10.78
C GLY A 36 -24.31 -0.82 9.51
N GLY A 37 -23.87 -1.72 8.61
CA GLY A 37 -24.57 -2.05 7.37
C GLY A 37 -24.47 -0.96 6.29
N GLY A 38 -23.40 -0.16 6.31
CA GLY A 38 -23.07 0.77 5.25
C GLY A 38 -22.51 0.08 4.01
N SER A 39 -22.51 0.82 2.90
CA SER A 39 -22.12 0.30 1.58
C SER A 39 -20.64 0.52 1.26
N GLY A 40 -19.95 1.45 1.93
CA GLY A 40 -18.53 1.66 1.69
C GLY A 40 -17.86 2.81 2.45
N VAL A 41 -16.55 2.91 2.30
CA VAL A 41 -15.69 3.99 2.81
C VAL A 41 -14.86 4.57 1.68
N ILE A 42 -14.83 5.90 1.61
CA ILE A 42 -13.82 6.66 0.87
C ILE A 42 -12.93 7.35 1.91
N PHE A 43 -11.63 7.06 1.91
CA PHE A 43 -10.70 7.57 2.89
C PHE A 43 -9.61 8.40 2.23
N ALA A 44 -9.61 9.70 2.50
CA ALA A 44 -8.58 10.62 2.03
C ALA A 44 -7.38 10.61 2.98
N GLN A 45 -6.21 10.27 2.47
CA GLN A 45 -4.96 10.23 3.22
C GLN A 45 -3.78 10.65 2.33
N TYR A 46 -2.60 10.81 2.90
CA TYR A 46 -1.39 10.97 2.08
C TYR A 46 -1.23 9.76 1.14
N THR A 47 -0.72 10.00 -0.08
CA THR A 47 -0.38 8.92 -1.01
C THR A 47 0.69 8.05 -0.39
N THR A 48 0.27 6.89 0.09
CA THR A 48 1.13 5.89 0.69
C THR A 48 1.19 4.68 -0.24
N ASP A 49 2.37 4.07 -0.35
CA ASP A 49 2.50 2.78 -1.03
C ASP A 49 2.09 1.63 -0.08
N LEU A 50 1.33 1.96 0.98
CA LEU A 50 0.71 1.01 1.88
C LEU A 50 -0.37 0.28 1.08
N SER A 51 0.01 -0.88 0.56
CA SER A 51 -0.95 -1.94 0.34
C SER A 51 -1.44 -2.36 1.72
N PHE A 52 -2.46 -1.68 2.23
CA PHE A 52 -3.29 -2.30 3.24
C PHE A 52 -3.73 -3.60 2.61
N THR A 53 -3.49 -4.71 3.31
CA THR A 53 -4.25 -5.94 3.16
C THR A 53 -5.71 -5.62 3.51
N ALA A 54 -6.35 -4.81 2.67
CA ALA A 54 -7.71 -4.32 2.75
C ALA A 54 -8.71 -5.47 2.56
N LEU A 55 -8.20 -6.66 2.23
CA LEU A 55 -9.01 -7.84 1.98
C LEU A 55 -9.81 -8.29 3.20
N ASP A 56 -9.38 -8.04 4.44
CA ASP A 56 -10.16 -8.41 5.63
C ASP A 56 -11.05 -7.28 6.16
N VAL A 57 -10.53 -6.05 6.14
CA VAL A 57 -11.24 -4.90 6.71
C VAL A 57 -12.42 -4.49 5.81
N CYS A 58 -12.24 -4.56 4.49
CA CYS A 58 -13.25 -4.15 3.52
C CYS A 58 -14.17 -5.29 3.06
N LYS A 59 -14.17 -6.44 3.74
CA LYS A 59 -15.06 -7.55 3.39
C LYS A 59 -16.52 -7.11 3.47
N GLY A 60 -17.19 -7.15 2.32
CA GLY A 60 -18.62 -6.84 2.20
C GLY A 60 -18.95 -5.36 1.97
N ILE A 61 -17.96 -4.47 1.91
CA ILE A 61 -18.16 -3.04 1.63
C ILE A 61 -17.16 -2.53 0.58
N ALA A 62 -17.50 -1.47 -0.13
CA ALA A 62 -16.55 -0.81 -1.02
C ALA A 62 -15.54 0.01 -0.21
N CYS A 63 -14.26 -0.07 -0.55
CA CYS A 63 -13.21 0.75 0.06
C CYS A 63 -12.40 1.44 -1.03
N VAL A 64 -12.24 2.76 -0.90
CA VAL A 64 -11.45 3.57 -1.81
C VAL A 64 -10.52 4.46 -1.00
N LEU A 65 -9.21 4.34 -1.25
CA LEU A 65 -8.22 5.27 -0.73
C LEU A 65 -7.98 6.35 -1.79
N VAL A 66 -8.03 7.60 -1.38
CA VAL A 66 -7.75 8.75 -2.25
C VAL A 66 -6.69 9.64 -1.64
N ASP A 67 -5.98 10.39 -2.47
CA ASP A 67 -5.07 11.42 -1.98
C ASP A 67 -5.84 12.60 -1.36
N LEU A 68 -5.14 13.44 -0.60
CA LEU A 68 -5.77 14.58 0.08
C LEU A 68 -6.35 15.63 -0.88
N ASP A 69 -5.82 15.76 -2.09
CA ASP A 69 -6.31 16.76 -3.05
C ASP A 69 -7.61 16.29 -3.74
N ILE A 70 -7.71 15.00 -4.05
CA ILE A 70 -8.97 14.33 -4.43
C ILE A 70 -9.95 14.40 -3.25
N GLY A 71 -9.49 14.14 -2.03
CA GLY A 71 -10.29 14.25 -0.81
C GLY A 71 -10.95 15.63 -0.66
N LYS A 72 -10.19 16.72 -0.86
CA LYS A 72 -10.75 18.09 -0.86
C LYS A 72 -11.82 18.28 -1.93
N LYS A 73 -11.61 17.75 -3.14
CA LYS A 73 -12.62 17.84 -4.22
C LYS A 73 -13.91 17.09 -3.86
N ILE A 74 -13.78 15.92 -3.21
CA ILE A 74 -14.93 15.15 -2.71
C ILE A 74 -15.65 15.91 -1.60
N ALA A 75 -14.92 16.51 -0.66
CA ALA A 75 -15.50 17.33 0.40
C ALA A 75 -16.30 18.52 -0.18
N SER A 76 -15.71 19.26 -1.12
CA SER A 76 -16.42 20.36 -1.81
C SER A 76 -17.67 19.89 -2.55
N TYR A 77 -17.63 18.71 -3.19
CA TYR A 77 -18.81 18.12 -3.83
C TYR A 77 -19.92 17.79 -2.82
N MET A 78 -19.57 17.36 -1.60
CA MET A 78 -20.54 17.05 -0.54
C MET A 78 -21.15 18.30 0.09
N ASP A 79 -20.39 19.39 0.21
CA ASP A 79 -20.84 20.64 0.86
C ASP A 79 -21.78 21.49 -0.01
N ASP A 80 -21.84 21.22 -1.32
CA ASP A 80 -22.78 21.88 -2.23
C ASP A 80 -24.22 21.41 -1.94
N ALA A 81 -24.88 22.14 -1.03
CA ALA A 81 -26.21 21.92 -0.42
C ALA A 81 -27.42 21.75 -1.37
N SER A 82 -27.19 21.64 -2.68
CA SER A 82 -28.20 21.41 -3.71
C SER A 82 -28.23 19.98 -4.25
N SER A 83 -27.22 19.16 -3.92
CA SER A 83 -27.14 17.78 -4.41
C SER A 83 -27.28 16.80 -3.23
N SER A 84 -28.12 15.78 -3.38
CA SER A 84 -27.97 14.56 -2.59
C SER A 84 -26.75 13.85 -3.18
N PRO A 85 -25.57 13.91 -2.53
CA PRO A 85 -24.33 13.49 -3.17
C PRO A 85 -24.38 11.97 -3.43
N MET A 86 -24.11 11.59 -4.67
CA MET A 86 -24.13 10.21 -5.12
C MET A 86 -22.77 9.86 -5.71
N VAL A 87 -22.27 8.68 -5.35
CA VAL A 87 -21.00 8.16 -5.87
C VAL A 87 -21.22 6.78 -6.47
N LYS A 88 -20.52 6.52 -7.57
CA LYS A 88 -20.42 5.18 -8.18
C LYS A 88 -19.00 4.67 -7.96
N ILE A 89 -18.87 3.54 -7.28
CA ILE A 89 -17.59 2.85 -7.09
C ILE A 89 -17.58 1.63 -7.99
N GLU A 90 -16.57 1.53 -8.85
CA GLU A 90 -16.38 0.40 -9.76
C GLU A 90 -15.32 -0.57 -9.19
N PRO A 91 -15.32 -1.85 -9.62
CA PRO A 91 -14.28 -2.79 -9.26
C PRO A 91 -12.87 -2.26 -9.61
N ALA A 92 -11.90 -2.55 -8.75
CA ALA A 92 -10.53 -2.12 -8.98
C ALA A 92 -9.95 -2.75 -10.26
N ARG A 93 -9.18 -1.96 -11.02
CA ARG A 93 -8.42 -2.41 -12.19
C ARG A 93 -6.93 -2.17 -11.97
N THR A 94 -6.10 -3.07 -12.49
CA THR A 94 -4.64 -2.89 -12.49
C THR A 94 -4.23 -1.94 -13.61
N ILE A 95 -3.39 -0.96 -13.28
CA ILE A 95 -2.80 -0.02 -14.23
C ILE A 95 -1.31 -0.33 -14.33
N THR A 96 -0.74 -0.29 -15.54
CA THR A 96 0.67 -0.62 -15.80
C THR A 96 1.28 0.34 -16.82
N GLY A 97 2.61 0.39 -16.89
CA GLY A 97 3.34 1.19 -17.88
C GLY A 97 3.40 2.68 -17.53
N LYS A 98 3.27 3.56 -18.53
CA LYS A 98 3.48 5.01 -18.39
C LYS A 98 2.46 5.72 -17.50
N GLU A 99 1.37 5.04 -17.14
CA GLU A 99 0.35 5.54 -16.23
C GLU A 99 0.77 5.42 -14.75
N THR A 100 1.89 4.72 -14.46
CA THR A 100 2.41 4.59 -13.09
C THR A 100 3.82 5.15 -12.98
N LEU A 101 4.06 5.94 -11.93
CA LEU A 101 5.41 6.38 -11.56
C LEU A 101 6.06 5.26 -10.73
N ALA A 102 6.84 4.41 -11.40
CA ALA A 102 7.56 3.30 -10.78
C ALA A 102 8.98 3.15 -11.39
N PRO A 103 9.98 2.66 -10.63
CA PRO A 103 9.89 2.24 -9.22
C PRO A 103 9.92 3.43 -8.25
N LYS A 104 9.35 3.22 -7.05
CA LYS A 104 9.41 4.16 -5.92
C LYS A 104 9.70 3.38 -4.64
N VAL A 105 10.55 3.92 -3.78
CA VAL A 105 10.84 3.31 -2.47
C VAL A 105 9.60 3.39 -1.59
N ALA A 106 9.09 2.23 -1.20
CA ALA A 106 7.89 2.11 -0.38
C ALA A 106 8.06 2.85 0.96
N MET A 107 7.00 3.52 1.42
CA MET A 107 7.07 4.30 2.66
C MET A 107 7.49 3.48 3.89
N PHE A 108 7.07 2.22 3.97
CA PHE A 108 7.35 1.31 5.08
C PHE A 108 8.77 0.74 5.02
N SER A 109 9.50 0.93 3.92
CA SER A 109 10.86 0.43 3.81
C SER A 109 11.74 1.14 4.82
N SER A 110 12.40 0.36 5.68
CA SER A 110 13.38 0.89 6.63
C SER A 110 14.48 1.64 5.89
N ARG A 111 14.95 2.73 6.51
CA ARG A 111 15.97 3.63 5.97
C ARG A 111 17.22 3.54 6.81
N GLY A 112 18.38 3.64 6.15
CA GLY A 112 19.65 3.81 6.85
C GLY A 112 19.88 5.25 7.33
N PRO A 113 21.06 5.52 7.92
CA PRO A 113 22.16 4.56 8.12
C PRO A 113 21.86 3.51 9.19
N SER A 114 22.64 2.42 9.21
CA SER A 114 22.57 1.44 10.31
C SER A 114 23.03 2.08 11.62
N PRO A 115 22.31 1.92 12.74
CA PRO A 115 22.74 2.43 14.04
C PRO A 115 24.06 1.81 14.53
N ASP A 116 24.26 0.52 14.28
CA ASP A 116 25.43 -0.24 14.75
C ASP A 116 26.68 0.03 13.91
N TYR A 117 26.48 0.22 12.60
CA TYR A 117 27.57 0.41 11.63
C TYR A 117 27.27 1.56 10.68
N PRO A 118 27.25 2.82 11.16
CA PRO A 118 26.82 3.97 10.37
C PRO A 118 27.73 4.26 9.17
N ALA A 119 29.00 3.82 9.21
CA ALA A 119 29.94 3.95 8.11
C ALA A 119 29.65 2.99 6.94
N ILE A 120 28.82 1.95 7.13
CA ILE A 120 28.42 1.01 6.09
C ILE A 120 27.01 1.37 5.63
N ILE A 121 26.90 1.89 4.41
CA ILE A 121 25.62 2.34 3.84
C ILE A 121 24.65 1.15 3.74
N LYS A 122 23.41 1.39 4.17
CA LYS A 122 22.27 0.47 4.07
C LYS A 122 20.99 1.25 3.71
N PRO A 123 20.02 0.62 3.02
CA PRO A 123 20.07 -0.73 2.44
C PRO A 123 21.04 -0.83 1.24
N ASP A 124 21.36 -2.05 0.81
CA ASP A 124 22.32 -2.28 -0.29
C ASP A 124 21.68 -2.15 -1.69
N ILE A 125 20.43 -2.57 -1.85
CA ILE A 125 19.71 -2.60 -3.14
C ILE A 125 18.20 -2.61 -2.87
N ALA A 126 17.41 -2.06 -3.79
CA ALA A 126 15.95 -2.15 -3.78
C ALA A 126 15.44 -3.22 -4.77
N ALA A 127 14.29 -3.82 -4.47
CA ALA A 127 13.62 -4.78 -5.35
C ALA A 127 12.09 -4.69 -5.17
N PRO A 128 11.29 -5.25 -6.09
CA PRO A 128 9.84 -5.23 -6.00
C PRO A 128 9.32 -5.87 -4.71
N GLY A 129 8.65 -5.08 -3.87
CA GLY A 129 8.12 -5.52 -2.58
C GLY A 129 6.72 -4.99 -2.25
N VAL A 130 6.05 -4.32 -3.19
CA VAL A 130 4.69 -3.78 -3.01
C VAL A 130 3.75 -4.50 -3.97
N ASN A 131 2.59 -4.93 -3.47
CA ASN A 131 1.55 -5.64 -4.23
C ASN A 131 2.07 -6.89 -4.97
N ILE A 132 2.89 -7.69 -4.29
CA ILE A 132 3.45 -8.92 -4.86
C ILE A 132 2.44 -10.06 -4.69
N LEU A 133 1.97 -10.61 -5.81
CA LEU A 133 1.18 -11.83 -5.85
C LEU A 133 2.09 -13.05 -5.63
N ALA A 134 1.82 -13.84 -4.60
CA ALA A 134 2.56 -15.06 -4.31
C ALA A 134 1.63 -16.16 -3.77
N ALA A 135 2.10 -17.40 -3.79
CA ALA A 135 1.39 -18.53 -3.19
C ALA A 135 1.28 -18.33 -1.66
N LYS A 136 0.10 -18.61 -1.11
CA LYS A 136 -0.19 -18.62 0.32
C LYS A 136 -1.01 -19.87 0.63
N GLU A 137 -0.38 -20.85 1.26
CA GLU A 137 -0.96 -22.17 1.55
C GLU A 137 -1.51 -22.81 0.27
N ASN A 138 -2.82 -23.08 0.20
CA ASN A 138 -3.52 -23.68 -0.94
C ASN A 138 -4.11 -22.63 -1.89
N SER A 139 -3.62 -21.39 -1.85
CA SER A 139 -4.17 -20.26 -2.61
C SER A 139 -3.08 -19.25 -3.02
N TYR A 140 -3.49 -18.08 -3.51
CA TYR A 140 -2.61 -16.95 -3.78
C TYR A 140 -3.06 -15.73 -3.00
N ALA A 141 -2.11 -14.89 -2.60
CA ALA A 141 -2.37 -13.63 -1.94
C ALA A 141 -1.46 -12.53 -2.48
N ILE A 142 -1.96 -11.30 -2.44
CA ILE A 142 -1.17 -10.10 -2.73
C ILE A 142 -0.70 -9.54 -1.40
N LEU A 143 0.62 -9.45 -1.21
CA LEU A 143 1.24 -8.96 0.01
C LEU A 143 2.32 -7.91 -0.30
N SER A 144 2.62 -7.09 0.69
CA SER A 144 3.67 -6.08 0.60
C SER A 144 4.61 -6.16 1.80
N GLY A 145 5.89 -5.90 1.55
CA GLY A 145 6.92 -5.90 2.56
C GLY A 145 8.31 -6.05 1.97
N THR A 146 9.33 -5.66 2.74
CA THR A 146 10.73 -6.01 2.41
C THR A 146 10.94 -7.53 2.41
N SER A 147 10.12 -8.28 3.16
CA SER A 147 10.02 -9.75 3.08
C SER A 147 9.60 -10.27 1.70
N MET A 148 8.92 -9.46 0.87
CA MET A 148 8.58 -9.80 -0.51
C MET A 148 9.66 -9.33 -1.49
N ALA A 149 10.40 -8.25 -1.17
CA ALA A 149 11.56 -7.81 -1.94
C ALA A 149 12.77 -8.78 -1.80
N ALA A 150 13.02 -9.27 -0.59
CA ALA A 150 14.15 -10.17 -0.29
C ALA A 150 14.19 -11.44 -1.18
N PRO A 151 13.10 -12.20 -1.38
CA PRO A 151 13.13 -13.40 -2.22
C PRO A 151 13.38 -13.10 -3.71
N HIS A 152 13.01 -11.91 -4.21
CA HIS A 152 13.39 -11.51 -5.58
C HIS A 152 14.92 -11.41 -5.72
N VAL A 153 15.58 -10.73 -4.78
CA VAL A 153 17.05 -10.61 -4.77
C VAL A 153 17.69 -11.98 -4.54
N ALA A 154 17.14 -12.81 -3.65
CA ALA A 154 17.65 -14.17 -3.41
C ALA A 154 17.58 -15.04 -4.68
N GLY A 155 16.53 -14.92 -5.49
CA GLY A 155 16.43 -15.58 -6.79
C GLY A 155 17.51 -15.14 -7.77
N VAL A 156 17.78 -13.83 -7.87
CA VAL A 156 18.88 -13.29 -8.69
C VAL A 156 20.24 -13.81 -8.20
N VAL A 157 20.47 -13.83 -6.88
CA VAL A 157 21.69 -14.38 -6.26
C VAL A 157 21.86 -15.86 -6.63
N ALA A 158 20.79 -16.66 -6.54
CA ALA A 158 20.83 -18.08 -6.88
C ALA A 158 21.21 -18.31 -8.36
N LEU A 159 20.62 -17.53 -9.27
CA LEU A 159 20.94 -17.59 -10.70
C LEU A 159 22.41 -17.21 -10.96
N LEU A 160 22.89 -16.12 -10.35
CA LEU A 160 24.29 -15.71 -10.47
C LEU A 160 25.25 -16.76 -9.90
N LYS A 161 24.90 -17.41 -8.79
CA LYS A 161 25.72 -18.47 -8.20
C LYS A 161 25.74 -19.73 -9.09
N ALA A 162 24.64 -20.05 -9.77
CA ALA A 162 24.59 -21.15 -10.72
C ALA A 162 25.46 -20.88 -11.97
N LEU A 163 25.44 -19.66 -12.50
CA LEU A 163 26.24 -19.25 -13.66
C LEU A 163 27.72 -19.02 -13.31
N HIS A 164 28.00 -18.61 -12.07
CA HIS A 164 29.35 -18.35 -11.58
C HIS A 164 29.62 -19.09 -10.26
N PRO A 165 29.80 -20.43 -10.28
CA PRO A 165 29.93 -21.25 -9.07
C PRO A 165 31.09 -20.86 -8.15
N ASN A 166 32.16 -20.28 -8.72
CA ASN A 166 33.35 -19.88 -7.97
C ASN A 166 33.27 -18.45 -7.39
N TRP A 167 32.22 -17.67 -7.72
CA TRP A 167 32.08 -16.34 -7.14
C TRP A 167 31.81 -16.42 -5.63
N SER A 168 32.49 -15.55 -4.87
CA SER A 168 32.22 -15.35 -3.45
C SER A 168 30.91 -14.58 -3.25
N SER A 169 30.35 -14.64 -2.05
CA SER A 169 29.16 -13.85 -1.69
C SER A 169 29.38 -12.34 -1.88
N ALA A 170 30.60 -11.86 -1.61
CA ALA A 170 30.98 -10.46 -1.82
C ALA A 170 31.01 -10.10 -3.31
N ALA A 171 31.51 -10.99 -4.18
CA ALA A 171 31.51 -10.76 -5.62
C ALA A 171 30.08 -10.71 -6.19
N ILE A 172 29.20 -11.62 -5.76
CA ILE A 172 27.78 -11.60 -6.17
C ILE A 172 27.09 -10.33 -5.69
N LYS A 173 27.29 -9.94 -4.42
CA LYS A 173 26.75 -8.68 -3.89
C LYS A 173 27.23 -7.49 -4.70
N SER A 174 28.54 -7.42 -4.98
CA SER A 174 29.12 -6.34 -5.77
C SER A 174 28.46 -6.25 -7.13
N ALA A 175 28.36 -7.38 -7.85
CA ALA A 175 27.75 -7.41 -9.17
C ALA A 175 26.32 -6.85 -9.15
N ILE A 176 25.47 -7.29 -8.21
CA ILE A 176 24.09 -6.82 -8.11
C ILE A 176 24.01 -5.32 -7.79
N VAL A 177 24.78 -4.84 -6.82
CA VAL A 177 24.69 -3.45 -6.35
C VAL A 177 25.23 -2.49 -7.39
N THR A 178 26.35 -2.80 -8.04
CA THR A 178 26.98 -1.90 -9.03
C THR A 178 26.28 -1.87 -10.39
N THR A 179 25.35 -2.80 -10.64
CA THR A 179 24.53 -2.82 -11.86
C THR A 179 23.05 -2.54 -11.58
N GLY A 180 22.71 -2.08 -10.37
CA GLY A 180 21.39 -1.56 -10.05
C GLY A 180 21.11 -0.27 -10.85
N ASN A 181 19.84 -0.02 -11.15
CA ASN A 181 19.40 1.25 -11.73
C ASN A 181 18.84 2.14 -10.63
N ASP A 182 19.13 3.44 -10.73
CA ASP A 182 18.62 4.51 -9.88
C ASP A 182 17.20 4.95 -10.29
#